data_AF-A0A173U041-F1
#
_entry.id   AF-A0A173U041-F1
#
_cell.length_a   1.000
_cell.length_b   1.000
_cell.length_c   1.000
_cell.angle_alpha   90.00
_cell.angle_beta   90.00
_cell.angle_gamma   90.00
#
_symmetry.space_group_name_H-M   'P 1'
#
loop_
_entity.id
_entity.type
_entity.pdbx_description
1 polymer ?
#
loop_
_entity_poly.entity_id
_entity_poly.type
_entity_poly.pdbx_seq_one_letter_code
_entity_poly.pdbx_strand_id
1 'polypeptide(L)'
;MFFKHALGHNWKDNGDETATCTRNGCGKKHTHEWDSGTITTEPTCTAPGEKTYHCTYEENGICKATKTEAVKKLGHKYILTKRDAPTCESDGVLYGKCSRCSKTITKQDAKNPALGHDWTDNGDGTATCGREGCGKNHTHDLDSGTTTVAPTCTTTGEKKYCCAYTNCPYKKTESLKATGHKNKETRNYKKPTCKYEGYTGDTYCKDCGTLLSSGKPTKKFDHDWNSGTVTKKATCKEEGSVTYTCENCGETETVSTKKTKHDYREEQHKNATCTENGYSISVCQVCNDKKKEEIVAKGHSKGIRNKATATCKAEG
;
A
#
# COMPACT_ATOMS: atom_id res chain seq x y z
N MET A 1 60.44 -107.00 -34.59
CA MET A 1 59.29 -106.45 -33.84
C MET A 1 59.82 -105.80 -32.58
N PHE A 2 59.82 -104.46 -32.50
CA PHE A 2 59.86 -103.76 -31.23
C PHE A 2 58.68 -102.79 -31.25
N PHE A 3 57.54 -103.29 -30.78
CA PHE A 3 56.40 -102.44 -30.44
C PHE A 3 56.87 -101.53 -29.30
N LYS A 4 57.25 -100.30 -29.63
CA LYS A 4 57.32 -99.23 -28.63
C LYS A 4 55.89 -99.04 -28.12
N HIS A 5 55.55 -99.71 -27.02
CA HIS A 5 54.42 -99.32 -26.20
C HIS A 5 54.61 -97.84 -25.88
N ALA A 6 53.69 -97.00 -26.35
CA ALA A 6 53.63 -95.60 -25.95
C ALA A 6 53.42 -95.58 -24.44
N LEU A 7 54.50 -95.43 -23.68
CA LEU A 7 54.45 -95.24 -22.23
C LEU A 7 53.72 -93.92 -21.99
N GLY A 8 52.45 -93.97 -21.59
CA GLY A 8 51.66 -92.77 -21.31
C GLY A 8 52.38 -91.80 -20.38
N HIS A 9 52.28 -90.51 -20.61
CA HIS A 9 52.92 -89.45 -19.84
C HIS A 9 52.18 -89.25 -18.52
N ASN A 10 52.94 -89.07 -17.44
CA ASN A 10 52.41 -88.55 -16.18
C ASN A 10 52.58 -87.02 -16.23
N TRP A 11 51.46 -86.30 -16.32
CA TRP A 11 51.45 -84.85 -16.40
C TRP A 11 51.38 -84.22 -15.01
N LYS A 12 52.22 -83.23 -14.76
CA LYS A 12 52.10 -82.33 -13.59
C LYS A 12 51.71 -80.95 -14.10
N ASP A 13 50.64 -80.42 -13.54
CA ASP A 13 50.20 -79.06 -13.80
C ASP A 13 51.25 -78.06 -13.28
N ASN A 14 51.56 -77.06 -14.09
CA ASN A 14 52.55 -76.04 -13.77
C ASN A 14 51.89 -74.78 -13.16
N GLY A 15 50.56 -74.65 -13.22
CA GLY A 15 49.83 -73.48 -12.71
C GLY A 15 49.88 -72.25 -13.63
N ASP A 16 50.42 -72.39 -14.83
CA ASP A 16 50.58 -71.35 -15.86
C ASP A 16 49.85 -71.70 -17.17
N GLU A 17 48.73 -72.44 -17.05
CA GLU A 17 47.95 -73.00 -18.17
C GLU A 17 48.67 -74.10 -18.97
N THR A 18 49.80 -74.61 -18.47
CA THR A 18 50.52 -75.73 -19.10
C THR A 18 50.78 -76.89 -18.13
N ALA A 19 51.02 -78.09 -18.66
CA ALA A 19 51.51 -79.22 -17.88
C ALA A 19 52.79 -79.81 -18.49
N THR A 20 53.69 -80.25 -17.61
CA THR A 20 54.96 -80.88 -18.00
C THR A 20 54.95 -82.36 -17.63
N CYS A 21 55.51 -83.20 -18.50
CA CYS A 21 55.67 -84.61 -18.17
C CYS A 21 56.73 -84.80 -17.08
N THR A 22 56.36 -85.49 -15.99
CA THR A 22 57.24 -85.72 -14.82
C THR A 22 58.23 -86.86 -15.00
N ARG A 23 58.19 -87.57 -16.13
CA ARG A 23 59.12 -88.67 -16.41
C ARG A 23 60.51 -88.12 -16.72
N ASN A 24 61.52 -88.59 -15.98
CA ASN A 24 62.93 -88.22 -16.17
C ASN A 24 63.35 -88.37 -17.64
N GLY A 25 63.83 -87.27 -18.24
CA GLY A 25 64.26 -87.22 -19.64
C GLY A 25 63.16 -87.02 -20.68
N CYS A 26 61.88 -86.86 -20.30
CA CYS A 26 60.79 -86.70 -21.27
C CYS A 26 60.69 -85.31 -21.91
N GLY A 27 60.84 -84.23 -21.12
CA GLY A 27 60.85 -82.85 -21.59
C GLY A 27 59.58 -82.31 -22.28
N LYS A 28 58.56 -83.15 -22.51
CA LYS A 28 57.32 -82.75 -23.19
C LYS A 28 56.45 -81.85 -22.31
N LYS A 29 55.81 -80.87 -22.95
CA LYS A 29 54.81 -79.97 -22.37
C LYS A 29 53.60 -79.92 -23.27
N HIS A 30 52.43 -79.69 -22.69
CA HIS A 30 51.24 -79.31 -23.44
C HIS A 30 50.55 -78.14 -22.74
N THR A 31 49.78 -77.38 -23.51
CA THR A 31 48.86 -76.36 -22.98
C THR A 31 47.55 -77.04 -22.62
N HIS A 32 46.92 -76.63 -21.53
CA HIS A 32 45.63 -77.18 -21.14
C HIS A 32 44.55 -76.74 -22.13
N GLU A 33 43.90 -77.73 -22.72
CA GLU A 33 42.60 -77.56 -23.36
C GLU A 33 41.55 -78.05 -22.35
N TRP A 34 40.60 -77.19 -22.02
CA TRP A 34 39.60 -77.45 -20.98
C TRP A 34 38.27 -77.87 -21.62
N ASP A 35 37.55 -78.77 -20.95
CA ASP A 35 36.19 -79.12 -21.34
C ASP A 35 35.21 -77.94 -21.19
N SER A 36 33.93 -78.17 -21.49
CA SER A 36 32.89 -77.16 -21.28
C SER A 36 32.59 -76.87 -19.81
N GLY A 37 33.19 -77.64 -18.88
CA GLY A 37 33.04 -77.59 -17.44
C GLY A 37 31.66 -78.01 -16.94
N THR A 38 31.60 -78.56 -15.73
CA THR A 38 30.36 -78.99 -15.07
C THR A 38 30.14 -78.25 -13.76
N ILE A 39 28.88 -77.98 -13.42
CA ILE A 39 28.54 -77.35 -12.13
C ILE A 39 28.70 -78.41 -11.05
N THR A 40 29.68 -78.24 -10.18
CA THR A 40 29.99 -79.17 -9.09
C THR A 40 29.35 -78.76 -7.76
N THR A 41 29.01 -77.48 -7.61
CA THR A 41 28.22 -76.98 -6.47
C THR A 41 27.22 -75.95 -6.97
N GLU A 42 25.93 -76.20 -6.75
CA GLU A 42 24.88 -75.27 -7.18
C GLU A 42 24.93 -73.95 -6.38
N PRO A 43 24.77 -72.79 -7.04
CA PRO A 43 24.71 -71.51 -6.35
C PRO A 43 23.44 -71.39 -5.53
N THR A 44 23.54 -70.80 -4.34
CA THR A 44 22.37 -70.49 -3.49
C THR A 44 22.04 -69.00 -3.55
N CYS A 45 21.00 -68.57 -2.82
CA CYS A 45 20.66 -67.15 -2.69
C CYS A 45 21.80 -66.31 -2.10
N THR A 46 22.62 -66.89 -1.22
CA THR A 46 23.64 -66.17 -0.44
C THR A 46 25.07 -66.61 -0.72
N ALA A 47 25.29 -67.86 -1.13
CA ALA A 47 26.61 -68.41 -1.45
C ALA A 47 26.78 -68.61 -2.97
N PRO A 48 27.96 -68.31 -3.54
CA PRO A 48 28.28 -68.68 -4.91
C PRO A 48 28.31 -70.20 -5.08
N GLY A 49 28.09 -70.65 -6.31
CA GLY A 49 28.32 -72.04 -6.70
C GLY A 49 29.73 -72.21 -7.27
N GLU A 50 30.06 -73.41 -7.70
CA GLU A 50 31.35 -73.73 -8.32
C GLU A 50 31.15 -74.51 -9.62
N LYS A 51 31.94 -74.16 -10.64
CA LYS A 51 32.03 -74.87 -11.91
C LYS A 51 33.45 -75.38 -12.07
N THR A 52 33.60 -76.69 -12.28
CA THR A 52 34.89 -77.36 -12.42
C THR A 52 35.11 -77.76 -13.87
N TYR A 53 36.30 -77.47 -14.39
CA TYR A 53 36.73 -77.84 -15.74
C TYR A 53 37.81 -78.92 -15.65
N HIS A 54 37.78 -79.86 -16.58
CA HIS A 54 38.76 -80.93 -16.70
C HIS A 54 39.58 -80.76 -17.97
N CYS A 55 40.88 -81.05 -17.91
CA CYS A 55 41.70 -81.02 -19.12
C CYS A 55 41.31 -82.19 -20.05
N THR A 56 41.08 -81.89 -21.33
CA THR A 56 40.67 -82.87 -22.36
C THR A 56 41.85 -83.53 -23.07
N TYR A 57 43.09 -83.27 -22.62
CA TYR A 57 44.29 -83.81 -23.25
C TYR A 57 44.45 -85.30 -22.94
N GLU A 58 44.30 -86.13 -23.97
CA GLU A 58 44.44 -87.59 -23.90
C GLU A 58 45.62 -88.13 -24.73
N GLU A 59 46.24 -87.30 -25.57
CA GLU A 59 47.25 -87.76 -26.52
C GLU A 59 48.56 -88.13 -25.81
N ASN A 60 48.84 -89.43 -25.75
CA ASN A 60 49.98 -90.01 -25.02
C ASN A 60 49.87 -89.91 -23.48
N GLY A 61 48.66 -89.87 -22.90
CA GLY A 61 48.44 -89.99 -21.44
C GLY A 61 47.45 -88.94 -20.93
N ILE A 62 46.55 -89.35 -20.03
CA ILE A 62 45.45 -88.51 -19.53
C ILE A 62 45.96 -87.45 -18.56
N CYS A 63 45.74 -86.17 -18.87
CA CYS A 63 45.99 -85.08 -17.93
C CYS A 63 44.83 -84.97 -16.92
N LYS A 64 45.13 -85.04 -15.62
CA LYS A 64 44.12 -84.96 -14.53
C LYS A 64 43.98 -83.56 -13.93
N ALA A 65 44.54 -82.54 -14.57
CA ALA A 65 44.45 -81.18 -14.09
C ALA A 65 42.98 -80.72 -14.11
N THR A 66 42.60 -79.96 -13.08
CA THR A 66 41.30 -79.32 -12.99
C THR A 66 41.48 -77.87 -12.61
N LYS A 67 40.55 -77.02 -13.07
CA LYS A 67 40.42 -75.65 -12.60
C LYS A 67 38.99 -75.39 -12.17
N THR A 68 38.81 -74.53 -11.18
CA THR A 68 37.49 -74.15 -10.68
C THR A 68 37.23 -72.67 -10.90
N GLU A 69 36.00 -72.34 -11.26
CA GLU A 69 35.53 -70.96 -11.39
C GLU A 69 34.26 -70.77 -10.55
N ALA A 70 34.17 -69.61 -9.90
CA ALA A 70 33.02 -69.27 -9.07
C ALA A 70 31.80 -68.93 -9.93
N VAL A 71 30.68 -69.58 -9.64
CA VAL A 71 29.37 -69.28 -10.24
C VAL A 71 28.67 -68.24 -9.38
N LYS A 72 28.23 -67.15 -10.01
CA LYS A 72 27.56 -66.05 -9.31
C LYS A 72 26.36 -66.55 -8.49
N LYS A 73 26.30 -66.14 -7.22
CA LYS A 73 25.14 -66.40 -6.33
C LYS A 73 23.84 -65.90 -6.97
N LEU A 74 22.74 -66.61 -6.72
CA LEU A 74 21.44 -66.34 -7.37
C LEU A 74 20.76 -65.06 -6.86
N GLY A 75 21.06 -64.65 -5.64
CA GLY A 75 20.35 -63.56 -4.96
C GLY A 75 18.91 -63.95 -4.59
N HIS A 76 18.23 -63.04 -3.88
CA HIS A 76 16.86 -63.28 -3.43
C HIS A 76 15.85 -62.83 -4.49
N LYS A 77 15.01 -63.76 -4.93
CA LYS A 77 13.77 -63.46 -5.65
C LYS A 77 12.61 -63.47 -4.66
N TYR A 78 12.16 -62.29 -4.23
CA TYR A 78 11.06 -62.15 -3.28
C TYR A 78 9.71 -62.14 -3.98
N ILE A 79 8.76 -62.91 -3.46
CA ILE A 79 7.36 -62.95 -3.88
C ILE A 79 6.52 -62.27 -2.81
N LEU A 80 5.60 -61.39 -3.21
CA LEU A 80 4.67 -60.72 -2.31
C LEU A 80 3.71 -61.74 -1.66
N THR A 81 3.59 -61.69 -0.34
CA THR A 81 2.74 -62.61 0.43
C THR A 81 1.61 -61.91 1.17
N LYS A 82 1.82 -60.67 1.60
CA LYS A 82 0.82 -59.89 2.34
C LYS A 82 1.00 -58.41 2.03
N ARG A 83 -0.11 -57.68 2.01
CA ARG A 83 -0.14 -56.22 2.03
C ARG A 83 -0.99 -55.78 3.21
N ASP A 84 -0.41 -54.96 4.08
CA ASP A 84 -1.17 -54.20 5.07
C ASP A 84 -1.50 -52.82 4.48
N ALA A 85 -2.71 -52.36 4.74
CA ALA A 85 -3.18 -51.04 4.31
C ALA A 85 -2.44 -49.91 5.06
N PRO A 86 -2.34 -48.71 4.47
CA PRO A 86 -1.82 -47.55 5.19
C PRO A 86 -2.72 -47.17 6.37
N THR A 87 -2.12 -46.59 7.40
CA THR A 87 -2.79 -45.96 8.53
C THR A 87 -2.74 -44.43 8.39
N CYS A 88 -3.22 -43.70 9.39
CA CYS A 88 -3.09 -42.24 9.43
C CYS A 88 -1.62 -41.77 9.49
N GLU A 89 -0.74 -42.56 10.13
CA GLU A 89 0.64 -42.17 10.43
C GLU A 89 1.69 -42.97 9.64
N SER A 90 1.31 -44.10 9.04
CA SER A 90 2.22 -44.97 8.31
C SER A 90 1.67 -45.40 6.96
N ASP A 91 2.56 -45.44 5.96
CA ASP A 91 2.29 -46.06 4.67
C ASP A 91 1.91 -47.54 4.82
N GLY A 92 1.28 -48.09 3.78
CA GLY A 92 1.03 -49.53 3.70
C GLY A 92 2.34 -50.32 3.79
N VAL A 93 2.24 -51.59 4.17
CA VAL A 93 3.42 -52.45 4.34
C VAL A 93 3.30 -53.67 3.44
N LEU A 94 4.36 -53.96 2.67
CA LEU A 94 4.47 -55.13 1.82
C LEU A 94 5.39 -56.16 2.46
N TYR A 95 4.89 -57.37 2.59
CA TYR A 95 5.65 -58.52 3.08
C TYR A 95 5.91 -59.47 1.93
N GLY A 96 7.14 -59.96 1.81
CA GLY A 96 7.49 -60.98 0.84
C GLY A 96 8.33 -62.09 1.43
N LYS A 97 8.28 -63.26 0.79
CA LYS A 97 9.16 -64.40 1.10
C LYS A 97 9.99 -64.74 -0.13
N CYS A 98 11.23 -65.18 0.09
CA CYS A 98 12.07 -65.63 -1.01
C CYS A 98 11.51 -66.95 -1.57
N SER A 99 11.45 -67.08 -2.89
CA SER A 99 10.92 -68.28 -3.53
C SER A 99 11.83 -69.50 -3.41
N ARG A 100 13.09 -69.30 -2.97
CA ARG A 100 14.15 -70.33 -2.93
C ARG A 100 14.73 -70.56 -1.54
N CYS A 101 14.41 -69.72 -0.56
CA CYS A 101 14.87 -69.88 0.83
C CYS A 101 13.90 -69.24 1.82
N SER A 102 14.09 -69.49 3.12
CA SER A 102 13.18 -69.03 4.18
C SER A 102 13.29 -67.54 4.53
N LYS A 103 14.11 -66.75 3.83
CA LYS A 103 14.24 -65.31 4.12
C LYS A 103 12.96 -64.57 3.73
N THR A 104 12.51 -63.71 4.63
CA THR A 104 11.43 -62.75 4.39
C THR A 104 11.99 -61.34 4.16
N ILE A 105 11.16 -60.48 3.63
CA ILE A 105 11.42 -59.05 3.50
C ILE A 105 10.15 -58.29 3.87
N THR A 106 10.33 -57.17 4.55
CA THR A 106 9.28 -56.20 4.84
C THR A 106 9.73 -54.87 4.25
N LYS A 107 8.86 -54.23 3.47
CA LYS A 107 9.15 -52.92 2.88
C LYS A 107 7.91 -52.03 2.92
N GLN A 108 8.16 -50.73 2.98
CA GLN A 108 7.12 -49.71 2.87
C GLN A 108 6.50 -49.73 1.46
N ASP A 109 5.18 -49.62 1.39
CA ASP A 109 4.42 -49.53 0.15
C ASP A 109 4.30 -48.06 -0.25
N ALA A 110 5.35 -47.51 -0.85
CA ALA A 110 5.36 -46.11 -1.29
C ALA A 110 4.24 -45.76 -2.31
N LYS A 111 3.56 -46.76 -2.89
CA LYS A 111 2.38 -46.55 -3.75
C LYS A 111 1.09 -46.31 -2.94
N ASN A 112 1.09 -46.65 -1.66
CA ASN A 112 -0.01 -46.48 -0.72
C ASN A 112 0.49 -45.72 0.51
N PRO A 113 0.69 -44.40 0.39
CA PRO A 113 1.21 -43.57 1.48
C PRO A 113 0.22 -43.45 2.64
N ALA A 114 0.71 -42.97 3.79
CA ALA A 114 -0.11 -42.67 4.95
C ALA A 114 -1.33 -41.82 4.59
N LEU A 115 -2.49 -42.18 5.14
CA LEU A 115 -3.77 -41.55 4.81
C LEU A 115 -3.92 -40.13 5.37
N GLY A 116 -3.06 -39.75 6.31
CA GLY A 116 -3.16 -38.52 7.07
C GLY A 116 -4.40 -38.48 7.98
N HIS A 117 -4.50 -37.40 8.74
CA HIS A 117 -5.65 -37.14 9.59
C HIS A 117 -6.74 -36.41 8.81
N ASP A 118 -7.98 -36.85 9.04
CA ASP A 118 -9.20 -36.21 8.56
C ASP A 118 -9.86 -35.51 9.75
N TRP A 119 -9.56 -34.22 9.92
CA TRP A 119 -9.90 -33.48 11.14
C TRP A 119 -11.33 -32.95 11.11
N THR A 120 -12.09 -33.28 12.14
CA THR A 120 -13.42 -32.73 12.43
C THR A 120 -13.32 -31.78 13.61
N ASP A 121 -13.81 -30.55 13.44
CA ASP A 121 -13.87 -29.56 14.50
C ASP A 121 -14.96 -29.91 15.53
N ASN A 122 -14.63 -29.86 16.82
CA ASN A 122 -15.56 -30.16 17.90
C ASN A 122 -16.31 -28.91 18.41
N GLY A 123 -15.91 -27.70 18.00
CA GLY A 123 -16.53 -26.44 18.43
C GLY A 123 -16.16 -25.98 19.85
N ASP A 124 -15.38 -26.77 20.59
CA ASP A 124 -14.87 -26.47 21.93
C ASP A 124 -13.41 -25.98 21.93
N GLY A 125 -12.86 -25.69 20.74
CA GLY A 125 -11.45 -25.35 20.55
C GLY A 125 -10.56 -26.55 20.24
N THR A 126 -11.13 -27.75 20.09
CA THR A 126 -10.40 -28.96 19.69
C THR A 126 -10.93 -29.55 18.39
N ALA A 127 -10.13 -30.41 17.77
CA ALA A 127 -10.52 -31.23 16.63
C ALA A 127 -10.10 -32.68 16.83
N THR A 128 -10.92 -33.60 16.32
CA THR A 128 -10.70 -35.06 16.39
C THR A 128 -10.59 -35.65 14.99
N CYS A 129 -9.78 -36.69 14.82
CA CYS A 129 -9.70 -37.40 13.55
C CYS A 129 -10.94 -38.27 13.36
N GLY A 130 -11.72 -38.03 12.31
CA GLY A 130 -12.95 -38.76 12.01
C GLY A 130 -12.75 -40.19 11.50
N ARG A 131 -11.51 -40.60 11.19
CA ARG A 131 -11.21 -41.97 10.76
C ARG A 131 -11.40 -42.95 11.93
N GLU A 132 -12.22 -43.97 11.69
CA GLU A 132 -12.47 -45.05 12.66
C GLU A 132 -11.17 -45.67 13.18
N GLY A 133 -11.06 -45.82 14.50
CA GLY A 133 -9.87 -46.39 15.15
C GLY A 133 -8.65 -45.47 15.25
N CYS A 134 -8.70 -44.22 14.75
CA CYS A 134 -7.57 -43.29 14.87
C CYS A 134 -7.43 -42.70 16.28
N GLY A 135 -8.52 -42.18 16.87
CA GLY A 135 -8.55 -41.63 18.23
C GLY A 135 -7.71 -40.37 18.51
N LYS A 136 -7.02 -39.82 17.50
CA LYS A 136 -6.17 -38.62 17.66
C LYS A 136 -7.03 -37.36 17.76
N ASN A 137 -6.56 -36.41 18.56
CA ASN A 137 -7.14 -35.09 18.73
C ASN A 137 -6.03 -34.03 18.81
N HIS A 138 -6.39 -32.77 18.56
CA HIS A 138 -5.53 -31.62 18.81
C HIS A 138 -6.36 -30.40 19.22
N THR A 139 -5.72 -29.43 19.85
CA THR A 139 -6.30 -28.11 20.15
C THR A 139 -5.93 -27.14 19.03
N HIS A 140 -6.86 -26.26 18.65
CA HIS A 140 -6.60 -25.28 17.60
C HIS A 140 -5.55 -24.27 18.04
N ASP A 141 -4.37 -24.39 17.44
CA ASP A 141 -3.33 -23.37 17.46
C ASP A 141 -3.46 -22.54 16.18
N LEU A 142 -3.80 -21.26 16.31
CA LEU A 142 -4.06 -20.39 15.18
C LEU A 142 -2.75 -19.74 14.71
N ASP A 143 -2.58 -19.64 13.40
CA ASP A 143 -1.47 -18.90 12.80
C ASP A 143 -1.52 -17.39 13.14
N SER A 144 -0.55 -16.61 12.64
CA SER A 144 -0.55 -15.15 12.82
C SER A 144 -1.73 -14.44 12.15
N GLY A 145 -2.52 -15.16 11.36
CA GLY A 145 -3.61 -14.67 10.54
C GLY A 145 -3.14 -13.88 9.32
N THR A 146 -3.99 -13.87 8.30
CA THR A 146 -3.80 -13.12 7.06
C THR A 146 -4.94 -12.12 6.91
N THR A 147 -4.63 -10.86 6.58
CA THR A 147 -5.66 -9.86 6.26
C THR A 147 -6.26 -10.20 4.90
N THR A 148 -7.51 -10.63 4.89
CA THR A 148 -8.25 -10.99 3.66
C THR A 148 -8.98 -9.79 3.06
N VAL A 149 -9.41 -8.85 3.91
CA VAL A 149 -10.03 -7.59 3.49
C VAL A 149 -9.40 -6.46 4.30
N ALA A 150 -8.73 -5.53 3.64
CA ALA A 150 -8.15 -4.38 4.32
C ALA A 150 -9.26 -3.40 4.78
N PRO A 151 -9.20 -2.86 6.01
CA PRO A 151 -10.15 -1.85 6.47
C PRO A 151 -9.96 -0.53 5.70
N THR A 152 -11.06 0.20 5.48
CA THR A 152 -11.06 1.55 4.90
C THR A 152 -11.51 2.58 5.94
N CYS A 153 -11.62 3.86 5.56
CA CYS A 153 -12.09 4.92 6.46
C CYS A 153 -13.48 4.65 7.04
N THR A 154 -14.36 4.00 6.26
CA THR A 154 -15.77 3.77 6.62
C THR A 154 -16.13 2.29 6.76
N THR A 155 -15.37 1.40 6.13
CA THR A 155 -15.69 -0.03 6.08
C THR A 155 -14.70 -0.81 6.94
N THR A 156 -15.21 -1.71 7.77
CA THR A 156 -14.39 -2.65 8.54
C THR A 156 -13.62 -3.60 7.61
N GLY A 157 -12.45 -4.03 8.06
CA GLY A 157 -11.68 -5.07 7.38
C GLY A 157 -11.92 -6.44 8.00
N GLU A 158 -11.27 -7.45 7.45
CA GLU A 158 -11.33 -8.82 7.93
C GLU A 158 -9.94 -9.43 7.95
N LYS A 159 -9.65 -10.13 9.04
CA LYS A 159 -8.44 -10.94 9.22
C LYS A 159 -8.86 -12.37 9.50
N LYS A 160 -8.26 -13.31 8.77
CA LYS A 160 -8.60 -14.73 8.83
C LYS A 160 -7.41 -15.52 9.38
N TYR A 161 -7.70 -16.37 10.35
CA TYR A 161 -6.75 -17.26 11.01
C TYR A 161 -7.04 -18.69 10.59
N CYS A 162 -5.99 -19.45 10.30
CA CYS A 162 -6.07 -20.89 10.04
C CYS A 162 -5.43 -21.65 11.19
N CYS A 163 -5.95 -22.84 11.50
CA CYS A 163 -5.25 -23.76 12.40
C CYS A 163 -3.91 -24.16 11.77
N ALA A 164 -2.82 -24.12 12.55
CA ALA A 164 -1.47 -24.45 12.11
C ALA A 164 -1.29 -25.94 11.78
N TYR A 165 -2.18 -26.81 12.30
CA TYR A 165 -2.17 -28.23 11.99
C TYR A 165 -2.53 -28.49 10.52
N THR A 166 -1.66 -29.25 9.84
CA THR A 166 -1.86 -29.63 8.44
C THR A 166 -3.19 -30.35 8.24
N ASN A 167 -3.92 -29.97 7.19
CA ASN A 167 -5.24 -30.48 6.83
C ASN A 167 -6.36 -30.23 7.86
N CYS A 168 -6.14 -29.35 8.86
CA CYS A 168 -7.22 -28.93 9.74
C CYS A 168 -8.09 -27.87 9.02
N PRO A 169 -9.41 -28.10 8.84
CA PRO A 169 -10.27 -27.17 8.12
C PRO A 169 -10.67 -25.95 8.95
N TYR A 170 -10.35 -25.94 10.25
CA TYR A 170 -10.77 -24.89 11.18
C TYR A 170 -10.16 -23.54 10.83
N LYS A 171 -11.05 -22.54 10.75
CA LYS A 171 -10.73 -21.16 10.41
C LYS A 171 -11.51 -20.25 11.34
N LYS A 172 -10.85 -19.19 11.82
CA LYS A 172 -11.47 -18.13 12.61
C LYS A 172 -11.35 -16.81 11.88
N THR A 173 -12.43 -16.03 11.86
CA THR A 173 -12.41 -14.69 11.28
C THR A 173 -12.56 -13.65 12.38
N GLU A 174 -11.76 -12.59 12.30
CA GLU A 174 -11.82 -11.41 13.17
C GLU A 174 -12.10 -10.17 12.33
N SER A 175 -13.05 -9.34 12.79
CA SER A 175 -13.36 -8.06 12.16
C SER A 175 -12.39 -6.98 12.61
N LEU A 176 -11.71 -6.35 11.66
CA LEU A 176 -10.84 -5.21 11.90
C LEU A 176 -11.66 -3.92 11.89
N LYS A 177 -11.45 -3.05 12.88
CA LYS A 177 -12.14 -1.75 12.94
C LYS A 177 -11.76 -0.90 11.72
N ALA A 178 -12.73 -0.14 11.20
CA ALA A 178 -12.48 0.86 10.17
C ALA A 178 -11.39 1.85 10.63
N THR A 179 -10.58 2.34 9.70
CA THR A 179 -9.44 3.21 10.03
C THR A 179 -9.88 4.60 10.49
N GLY A 180 -11.08 5.01 10.07
CA GLY A 180 -11.67 6.32 10.35
C GLY A 180 -11.02 7.46 9.55
N HIS A 181 -11.57 8.66 9.69
CA HIS A 181 -11.09 9.88 9.02
C HIS A 181 -10.02 10.61 9.87
N LYS A 182 -8.90 9.94 10.12
CA LYS A 182 -7.81 10.48 10.97
C LYS A 182 -7.04 11.59 10.27
N ASN A 183 -6.68 11.38 9.01
CA ASN A 183 -5.91 12.36 8.24
C ASN A 183 -6.86 13.34 7.57
N LYS A 184 -6.92 14.57 8.09
CA LYS A 184 -7.80 15.63 7.61
C LYS A 184 -6.99 16.72 6.92
N GLU A 185 -7.59 17.35 5.92
CA GLU A 185 -7.02 18.50 5.22
C GLU A 185 -8.08 19.55 4.88
N THR A 186 -7.65 20.80 4.70
CA THR A 186 -8.53 21.90 4.32
C THR A 186 -8.39 22.17 2.82
N ARG A 187 -9.51 22.23 2.10
CA ARG A 187 -9.59 22.59 0.68
C ARG A 187 -10.43 23.85 0.50
N ASN A 188 -10.33 24.49 -0.66
CA ASN A 188 -11.15 25.65 -1.05
C ASN A 188 -11.03 26.90 -0.16
N TYR A 189 -10.00 26.99 0.69
CA TYR A 189 -9.76 28.19 1.50
C TYR A 189 -9.57 29.43 0.61
N LYS A 190 -10.25 30.51 0.96
CA LYS A 190 -10.10 31.82 0.29
C LYS A 190 -9.97 32.91 1.35
N LYS A 191 -8.88 33.67 1.31
CA LYS A 191 -8.69 34.80 2.22
C LYS A 191 -9.67 35.93 1.86
N PRO A 192 -10.43 36.48 2.82
CA PRO A 192 -11.27 37.65 2.57
C PRO A 192 -10.45 38.88 2.19
N THR A 193 -11.05 39.78 1.42
CA THR A 193 -10.48 41.07 1.01
C THR A 193 -11.49 42.19 1.32
N CYS A 194 -11.16 43.46 1.07
CA CYS A 194 -12.16 44.54 1.19
C CYS A 194 -13.19 44.54 0.05
N LYS A 195 -12.92 43.84 -1.07
CA LYS A 195 -13.84 43.74 -2.22
C LYS A 195 -14.69 42.46 -2.21
N TYR A 196 -14.08 41.34 -1.84
CA TYR A 196 -14.68 40.01 -1.88
C TYR A 196 -14.67 39.36 -0.50
N GLU A 197 -15.80 38.73 -0.17
CA GLU A 197 -15.88 37.80 0.96
C GLU A 197 -14.89 36.65 0.79
N GLY A 198 -14.39 36.14 1.91
CA GLY A 198 -13.53 34.97 1.95
C GLY A 198 -14.30 33.70 2.31
N TYR A 199 -13.58 32.60 2.45
CA TYR A 199 -14.14 31.30 2.83
C TYR A 199 -13.14 30.54 3.72
N THR A 200 -13.61 30.00 4.84
CA THR A 200 -12.72 29.28 5.79
C THR A 200 -12.16 27.97 5.23
N GLY A 201 -12.69 27.49 4.11
CA GLY A 201 -12.32 26.20 3.52
C GLY A 201 -13.08 25.03 4.12
N ASP A 202 -13.20 23.98 3.33
CA ASP A 202 -13.86 22.72 3.64
C ASP A 202 -12.86 21.73 4.23
N THR A 203 -13.30 20.90 5.17
CA THR A 203 -12.48 19.82 5.74
C THR A 203 -12.77 18.50 5.03
N TYR A 204 -11.73 17.91 4.43
CA TYR A 204 -11.78 16.63 3.73
C TYR A 204 -10.92 15.59 4.43
N CYS A 205 -11.27 14.31 4.25
CA CYS A 205 -10.38 13.20 4.56
C CYS A 205 -9.33 13.06 3.46
N LYS A 206 -8.04 13.09 3.82
CA LYS A 206 -6.94 12.94 2.86
C LYS A 206 -6.85 11.51 2.30
N ASP A 207 -7.24 10.53 3.10
CA ASP A 207 -7.11 9.10 2.75
C ASP A 207 -8.20 8.65 1.75
N CYS A 208 -9.44 9.14 1.89
CA CYS A 208 -10.58 8.71 1.08
C CYS A 208 -11.26 9.83 0.27
N GLY A 209 -10.85 11.08 0.44
CA GLY A 209 -11.39 12.23 -0.32
C GLY A 209 -12.80 12.67 0.08
N THR A 210 -13.41 12.06 1.11
CA THR A 210 -14.76 12.42 1.57
C THR A 210 -14.78 13.79 2.25
N LEU A 211 -15.80 14.60 1.95
CA LEU A 211 -16.08 15.85 2.65
C LEU A 211 -16.57 15.54 4.07
N LEU A 212 -15.86 16.03 5.08
CA LEU A 212 -16.17 15.82 6.50
C LEU A 212 -16.98 16.98 7.08
N SER A 213 -16.68 18.20 6.66
CA SER A 213 -17.39 19.40 7.12
C SER A 213 -17.18 20.55 6.14
N SER A 214 -18.23 21.30 5.84
CA SER A 214 -18.16 22.48 4.99
C SER A 214 -17.67 23.71 5.75
N GLY A 215 -16.90 24.54 5.06
CA GLY A 215 -16.48 25.84 5.57
C GLY A 215 -17.62 26.87 5.64
N LYS A 216 -17.32 28.05 6.17
CA LYS A 216 -18.25 29.18 6.27
C LYS A 216 -17.71 30.39 5.49
N PRO A 217 -18.60 31.22 4.92
CA PRO A 217 -18.20 32.50 4.35
C PRO A 217 -17.64 33.41 5.47
N THR A 218 -16.63 34.20 5.12
CA THR A 218 -16.05 35.22 5.99
C THR A 218 -16.30 36.58 5.39
N LYS A 219 -16.77 37.52 6.21
CA LYS A 219 -17.10 38.86 5.76
C LYS A 219 -15.88 39.54 5.15
N LYS A 220 -16.11 40.35 4.12
CA LYS A 220 -15.12 41.30 3.62
C LYS A 220 -14.74 42.28 4.74
N PHE A 221 -13.51 42.77 4.70
CA PHE A 221 -13.06 43.81 5.64
C PHE A 221 -13.48 45.19 5.14
N ASP A 222 -13.46 46.17 6.04
CA ASP A 222 -13.70 47.56 5.66
C ASP A 222 -12.59 48.07 4.74
N HIS A 223 -12.94 49.06 3.92
CA HIS A 223 -11.96 49.73 3.06
C HIS A 223 -11.00 50.56 3.91
N ASP A 224 -9.72 50.42 3.61
CA ASP A 224 -8.67 51.28 4.15
C ASP A 224 -8.50 52.47 3.22
N TRP A 225 -9.19 53.56 3.53
CA TRP A 225 -9.25 54.76 2.68
C TRP A 225 -8.02 55.63 2.88
N ASN A 226 -7.45 56.14 1.78
CA ASN A 226 -6.39 57.15 1.85
C ASN A 226 -6.88 58.48 2.45
N SER A 227 -5.99 59.46 2.57
CA SER A 227 -6.31 60.79 3.12
C SER A 227 -7.30 61.63 2.30
N GLY A 228 -7.77 61.14 1.15
CA GLY A 228 -8.63 61.86 0.23
C GLY A 228 -7.87 62.85 -0.66
N THR A 229 -8.33 62.99 -1.89
CA THR A 229 -7.81 63.94 -2.89
C THR A 229 -8.92 64.89 -3.32
N VAL A 230 -8.66 66.20 -3.30
CA VAL A 230 -9.62 67.20 -3.78
C VAL A 230 -9.78 67.03 -5.28
N THR A 231 -10.95 66.57 -5.73
CA THR A 231 -11.27 66.38 -7.15
C THR A 231 -11.99 67.58 -7.75
N LYS A 232 -12.77 68.31 -6.94
CA LYS A 232 -13.38 69.59 -7.32
C LYS A 232 -13.29 70.56 -6.16
N LYS A 233 -12.69 71.74 -6.37
CA LYS A 233 -12.61 72.77 -5.34
C LYS A 233 -13.98 73.45 -5.17
N ALA A 234 -14.47 73.55 -3.94
CA ALA A 234 -15.72 74.24 -3.64
C ALA A 234 -15.61 75.76 -3.91
N THR A 235 -16.72 76.36 -4.33
CA THR A 235 -16.84 77.81 -4.58
C THR A 235 -18.11 78.36 -3.91
N CYS A 236 -18.35 79.68 -4.01
CA CYS A 236 -19.60 80.27 -3.54
C CYS A 236 -20.83 79.84 -4.37
N LYS A 237 -20.63 79.41 -5.62
CA LYS A 237 -21.71 79.00 -6.52
C LYS A 237 -21.91 77.49 -6.56
N GLU A 238 -20.84 76.72 -6.49
CA GLU A 238 -20.84 75.27 -6.68
C GLU A 238 -20.21 74.54 -5.50
N GLU A 239 -20.78 73.38 -5.17
CA GLU A 239 -20.15 72.45 -4.23
C GLU A 239 -18.85 71.88 -4.83
N GLY A 240 -17.90 71.59 -3.95
CA GLY A 240 -16.68 70.84 -4.29
C GLY A 240 -16.84 69.36 -4.00
N SER A 241 -15.78 68.58 -4.20
CA SER A 241 -15.74 67.16 -3.87
C SER A 241 -14.34 66.70 -3.49
N VAL A 242 -14.28 65.73 -2.58
CA VAL A 242 -13.07 64.98 -2.23
C VAL A 242 -13.32 63.51 -2.55
N THR A 243 -12.37 62.89 -3.24
CA THR A 243 -12.41 61.47 -3.57
C THR A 243 -11.41 60.71 -2.72
N TYR A 244 -11.90 59.74 -1.96
CA TYR A 244 -11.13 58.78 -1.19
C TYR A 244 -10.90 57.54 -2.04
N THR A 245 -9.70 56.97 -1.97
CA THR A 245 -9.34 55.74 -2.69
C THR A 245 -8.87 54.71 -1.69
N CYS A 246 -9.41 53.50 -1.74
CA CYS A 246 -8.99 52.43 -0.86
C CYS A 246 -7.60 51.92 -1.29
N GLU A 247 -6.63 51.94 -0.37
CA GLU A 247 -5.24 51.59 -0.67
C GLU A 247 -5.07 50.09 -1.00
N ASN A 248 -5.99 49.25 -0.52
CA ASN A 248 -5.94 47.80 -0.71
C ASN A 248 -6.59 47.31 -2.02
N CYS A 249 -7.62 47.99 -2.54
CA CYS A 249 -8.36 47.52 -3.73
C CYS A 249 -8.59 48.55 -4.82
N GLY A 250 -8.25 49.83 -4.59
CA GLY A 250 -8.44 50.91 -5.56
C GLY A 250 -9.90 51.35 -5.76
N GLU A 251 -10.84 50.83 -4.97
CA GLU A 251 -12.22 51.33 -4.98
C GLU A 251 -12.25 52.78 -4.50
N THR A 252 -13.18 53.59 -5.01
CA THR A 252 -13.22 55.03 -4.74
C THR A 252 -14.57 55.48 -4.21
N GLU A 253 -14.57 56.36 -3.23
CA GLU A 253 -15.76 57.02 -2.70
C GLU A 253 -15.60 58.53 -2.83
N THR A 254 -16.61 59.23 -3.36
CA THR A 254 -16.57 60.68 -3.53
C THR A 254 -17.61 61.35 -2.67
N VAL A 255 -17.16 62.27 -1.81
CA VAL A 255 -18.01 63.00 -0.87
C VAL A 255 -18.07 64.48 -1.29
N SER A 256 -19.28 65.04 -1.36
CA SER A 256 -19.48 66.46 -1.66
C SER A 256 -19.05 67.34 -0.49
N THR A 257 -18.33 68.42 -0.79
CA THR A 257 -17.97 69.47 0.18
C THR A 257 -18.87 70.68 0.00
N LYS A 258 -19.38 71.21 1.11
CA LYS A 258 -20.27 72.39 1.11
C LYS A 258 -19.62 73.57 0.39
N LYS A 259 -20.47 74.39 -0.25
CA LYS A 259 -20.08 75.67 -0.87
C LYS A 259 -19.32 76.55 0.13
N THR A 260 -18.35 77.30 -0.38
CA THR A 260 -17.69 78.32 0.43
C THR A 260 -18.68 79.46 0.67
N LYS A 261 -18.57 80.15 1.82
CA LYS A 261 -19.36 81.35 2.05
C LYS A 261 -18.98 82.42 1.00
N HIS A 262 -19.94 83.26 0.64
CA HIS A 262 -19.66 84.43 -0.19
C HIS A 262 -18.76 85.40 0.61
N ASP A 263 -17.70 85.91 -0.02
CA ASP A 263 -16.88 87.02 0.50
C ASP A 263 -17.44 88.33 -0.08
N TYR A 264 -18.53 88.82 0.51
CA TYR A 264 -19.18 90.07 0.10
C TYR A 264 -18.37 91.28 0.60
N ARG A 265 -18.07 92.20 -0.31
CA ARG A 265 -17.49 93.51 0.02
C ARG A 265 -18.37 94.61 -0.54
N GLU A 266 -18.48 95.71 0.20
CA GLU A 266 -19.27 96.86 -0.21
C GLU A 266 -18.69 97.47 -1.50
N GLU A 267 -19.54 97.64 -2.51
CA GLU A 267 -19.21 98.25 -3.81
C GLU A 267 -19.81 99.65 -3.90
N GLN A 268 -21.05 99.82 -3.43
CA GLN A 268 -21.78 101.09 -3.47
C GLN A 268 -22.58 101.30 -2.20
N HIS A 269 -22.59 102.54 -1.72
CA HIS A 269 -23.34 102.94 -0.54
C HIS A 269 -24.01 104.30 -0.78
N LYS A 270 -25.32 104.36 -0.56
CA LYS A 270 -26.10 105.61 -0.52
C LYS A 270 -26.77 105.69 0.84
N ASN A 271 -26.40 106.69 1.64
CA ASN A 271 -27.03 106.94 2.92
C ASN A 271 -28.54 107.22 2.77
N ALA A 272 -29.33 106.72 3.71
CA ALA A 272 -30.75 107.07 3.78
C ALA A 272 -30.91 108.55 4.19
N THR A 273 -31.85 109.23 3.57
CA THR A 273 -32.26 110.58 3.96
C THR A 273 -33.52 110.49 4.82
N CYS A 274 -34.05 111.64 5.24
CA CYS A 274 -35.26 111.66 6.05
C CYS A 274 -36.55 111.34 5.26
N THR A 275 -36.49 111.31 3.93
CA THR A 275 -37.64 111.02 3.04
C THR A 275 -37.36 109.94 1.99
N GLU A 276 -36.10 109.58 1.74
CA GLU A 276 -35.71 108.53 0.79
C GLU A 276 -34.90 107.42 1.48
N ASN A 277 -35.23 106.17 1.16
CA ASN A 277 -34.42 105.02 1.56
C ASN A 277 -33.03 105.10 0.92
N GLY A 278 -32.02 104.76 1.71
CA GLY A 278 -30.66 104.50 1.26
C GLY A 278 -30.52 103.04 0.81
N TYR A 279 -29.32 102.68 0.38
CA TYR A 279 -28.98 101.29 0.08
C TYR A 279 -27.49 101.05 0.28
N SER A 280 -27.15 99.79 0.52
CA SER A 280 -25.80 99.26 0.36
C SER A 280 -25.83 98.11 -0.65
N ILE A 281 -24.89 98.11 -1.59
CA ILE A 281 -24.68 97.01 -2.55
C ILE A 281 -23.34 96.39 -2.23
N SER A 282 -23.36 95.12 -1.86
CA SER A 282 -22.16 94.32 -1.66
C SER A 282 -21.99 93.33 -2.81
N VAL A 283 -20.77 93.19 -3.32
CA VAL A 283 -20.41 92.24 -4.38
C VAL A 283 -19.47 91.16 -3.85
N CYS A 284 -19.78 89.90 -4.15
CA CYS A 284 -18.93 88.78 -3.78
C CYS A 284 -17.65 88.80 -4.64
N GLN A 285 -16.49 88.84 -4.00
CA GLN A 285 -15.20 88.94 -4.70
C GLN A 285 -14.83 87.70 -5.52
N VAL A 286 -15.49 86.57 -5.26
CA VAL A 286 -15.17 85.28 -5.90
C VAL A 286 -16.10 84.96 -7.07
N CYS A 287 -17.37 85.34 -7.01
CA CYS A 287 -18.37 84.97 -8.02
C CYS A 287 -19.19 86.13 -8.58
N ASN A 288 -18.85 87.37 -8.22
CA ASN A 288 -19.47 88.62 -8.67
C ASN A 288 -20.99 88.70 -8.41
N ASP A 289 -21.51 87.85 -7.52
CA ASP A 289 -22.89 87.91 -7.08
C ASP A 289 -23.13 89.21 -6.30
N LYS A 290 -24.28 89.86 -6.50
CA LYS A 290 -24.58 91.17 -5.91
C LYS A 290 -25.72 91.05 -4.91
N LYS A 291 -25.48 91.50 -3.69
CA LYS A 291 -26.46 91.59 -2.61
C LYS A 291 -26.78 93.07 -2.35
N LYS A 292 -28.04 93.46 -2.50
CA LYS A 292 -28.52 94.81 -2.18
C LYS A 292 -29.32 94.77 -0.88
N GLU A 293 -28.97 95.62 0.07
CA GLU A 293 -29.72 95.84 1.30
C GLU A 293 -30.27 97.27 1.31
N GLU A 294 -31.53 97.43 1.70
CA GLU A 294 -32.17 98.74 1.78
C GLU A 294 -32.01 99.33 3.19
N ILE A 295 -31.62 100.60 3.26
CA ILE A 295 -31.50 101.35 4.51
C ILE A 295 -32.74 102.23 4.62
N VAL A 296 -33.66 101.87 5.53
CA VAL A 296 -34.94 102.56 5.67
C VAL A 296 -34.73 104.01 6.17
N ALA A 297 -35.46 104.96 5.59
CA ALA A 297 -35.44 106.36 6.01
C ALA A 297 -35.87 106.53 7.48
N LYS A 298 -35.15 107.37 8.24
CA LYS A 298 -35.42 107.60 9.69
C LYS A 298 -36.71 108.40 9.97
N GLY A 299 -37.35 108.92 8.92
CA GLY A 299 -38.54 109.77 9.00
C GLY A 299 -38.27 111.17 9.56
N HIS A 300 -39.21 112.09 9.36
CA HIS A 300 -39.21 113.41 9.99
C HIS A 300 -40.37 113.51 10.99
N SER A 301 -40.09 113.93 12.22
CA SER A 301 -41.09 114.57 13.08
C SER A 301 -41.06 116.08 12.79
N LYS A 302 -42.16 116.64 12.27
CA LYS A 302 -42.30 118.10 12.10
C LYS A 302 -42.35 118.75 13.48
N GLY A 303 -41.21 119.25 13.97
CA GLY A 303 -41.15 120.12 15.14
C GLY A 303 -41.75 121.50 14.81
N ILE A 304 -42.82 121.87 15.51
CA ILE A 304 -43.46 123.19 15.41
C ILE A 304 -42.46 124.26 15.88
N ARG A 305 -42.01 125.15 15.00
CA ARG A 305 -41.28 126.36 15.37
C ARG A 305 -42.28 127.49 15.65
N ASN A 306 -42.50 127.76 16.94
CA ASN A 306 -43.26 128.91 17.44
C ASN A 306 -42.58 130.25 17.11
N LYS A 307 -43.39 131.27 16.78
CA LYS A 307 -43.53 132.56 17.52
C LYS A 307 -43.71 133.77 16.59
N ALA A 308 -44.85 134.46 16.74
CA ALA A 308 -44.92 135.92 16.75
C ALA A 308 -46.23 136.35 17.44
N THR A 309 -46.11 136.83 18.68
CA THR A 309 -47.15 137.55 19.43
C THR A 309 -47.16 139.01 18.98
N ALA A 310 -48.33 139.53 18.57
CA ALA A 310 -48.54 140.95 18.31
C ALA A 310 -49.51 141.53 19.35
N THR A 311 -49.10 142.63 19.98
CA THR A 311 -49.86 143.46 20.93
C THR A 311 -50.03 144.86 20.35
N CYS A 312 -51.24 145.41 20.41
CA CYS A 312 -51.45 146.85 20.51
C CYS A 312 -52.81 147.16 21.17
N LYS A 313 -52.80 148.29 21.87
CA LYS A 313 -53.68 148.82 22.92
C LYS A 313 -54.49 149.98 22.32
N ALA A 314 -55.71 150.23 22.78
CA ALA A 314 -56.34 151.56 22.75
C ALA A 314 -57.46 151.67 23.79
N GLU A 315 -57.43 152.77 24.54
CA GLU A 315 -58.39 153.20 25.57
C GLU A 315 -59.53 154.03 24.95
N GLY A 316 -60.64 154.09 25.68
CA GLY A 316 -61.83 154.90 25.40
C GLY A 316 -63.03 154.43 26.20
#